data_AF-A0A0Q7MGV4-F1
#
_entry.id   AF-A0A0Q7MGV4-F1
#
_cell.length_a   1.000
_cell.length_b   1.000
_cell.length_c   1.000
_cell.angle_alpha   90.00
_cell.angle_beta   90.00
_cell.angle_gamma   90.00
#
_symmetry.space_group_name_H-M   'P 1'
#
loop_
_entity.id
_entity.type
_entity.pdbx_description
1 polymer ?
#
loop_
_entity_poly.entity_id
_entity_poly.type
_entity_poly.pdbx_seq_one_letter_code
_entity_poly.pdbx_strand_id
1 'polypeptide(L)'
;MYQGGEQVNFNAWGPFEFSGTDGQWKAEFWQQAADQEIHYNCPPDRLRNAIGCYMFAIKRGKQYTPWYVGQTRAAAGFEGEIFERHKLDHYRSSLASAQRSTGYIFLFPLITGGDDWRFSTARTTGKNLIDWLEKMLIGMALSKNTELRNLRDTLFLKNVWVEGVFGDQNPGRPSFPASEARKALL
;
A
#
# COMPACT_ATOMS: atom_id res chain seq x y z
N MET A 1 5.15 5.09 -34.96
CA MET A 1 4.02 4.15 -34.79
C MET A 1 4.34 3.27 -33.58
N TYR A 2 3.82 3.62 -32.41
CA TYR A 2 3.86 2.72 -31.25
C TYR A 2 2.67 1.78 -31.37
N GLN A 3 2.93 0.48 -31.54
CA GLN A 3 1.90 -0.55 -31.47
C GLN A 3 1.31 -0.54 -30.06
N GLY A 4 -0.02 -0.40 -29.99
CA GLY A 4 -0.76 -0.30 -28.73
C GLY A 4 -0.59 -1.54 -27.87
N GLY A 5 0.27 -1.44 -26.86
CA GLY A 5 0.26 -2.36 -25.73
C GLY A 5 -1.02 -2.15 -24.93
N GLU A 6 -1.60 -3.25 -24.44
CA GLU A 6 -2.70 -3.20 -23.48
C GLU A 6 -2.31 -2.28 -22.31
N GLN A 7 -3.09 -1.25 -22.03
CA GLN A 7 -2.78 -0.30 -20.97
C GLN A 7 -2.90 -1.01 -19.62
N VAL A 8 -1.82 -0.97 -18.84
CA VAL A 8 -1.75 -1.56 -17.50
C VAL A 8 -1.58 -0.43 -16.50
N ASN A 9 -2.37 -0.45 -15.43
CA ASN A 9 -2.34 0.56 -14.38
C ASN A 9 -2.58 -0.06 -13.00
N PHE A 10 -2.35 0.75 -11.96
CA PHE A 10 -2.73 0.47 -10.59
C PHE A 10 -3.60 1.60 -10.09
N ASN A 11 -4.77 1.29 -9.56
CA ASN A 11 -5.65 2.29 -8.96
C ASN A 11 -5.72 2.08 -7.45
N ALA A 12 -5.90 3.17 -6.71
CA ALA A 12 -6.00 3.12 -5.27
C ALA A 12 -7.44 2.83 -4.83
N TRP A 13 -7.60 1.84 -3.95
CA TRP A 13 -8.86 1.43 -3.34
C TRP A 13 -8.76 1.58 -1.82
N GLY A 14 -9.87 1.92 -1.19
CA GLY A 14 -9.96 2.37 0.20
C GLY A 14 -9.92 3.90 0.32
N PRO A 15 -9.55 4.44 1.49
CA PRO A 15 -9.12 3.72 2.69
C PRO A 15 -10.25 2.88 3.30
N PHE A 16 -9.98 1.61 3.56
CA PHE A 16 -10.89 0.71 4.26
C PHE A 16 -10.56 0.66 5.75
N GLU A 17 -11.58 0.73 6.59
CA GLU A 17 -11.40 0.72 8.03
C GLU A 17 -11.00 -0.67 8.55
N PHE A 18 -10.05 -0.70 9.49
CA PHE A 18 -9.61 -1.88 10.22
C PHE A 18 -9.77 -1.63 11.73
N SER A 19 -10.76 -2.27 12.35
CA SER A 19 -10.94 -2.27 13.81
C SER A 19 -10.14 -3.39 14.48
N GLY A 20 -10.04 -4.57 13.84
CA GLY A 20 -9.07 -5.62 14.16
C GLY A 20 -9.28 -6.34 15.49
N THR A 21 -10.38 -6.08 16.20
CA THR A 21 -10.62 -6.53 17.59
C THR A 21 -11.84 -7.43 17.77
N ASP A 22 -12.83 -7.36 16.88
CA ASP A 22 -14.05 -8.18 16.94
C ASP A 22 -14.00 -9.39 15.97
N GLY A 23 -15.05 -10.23 15.95
CA GLY A 23 -15.15 -11.35 15.02
C GLY A 23 -15.62 -10.95 13.62
N GLN A 24 -16.07 -9.71 13.43
CA GLN A 24 -16.85 -9.28 12.26
C GLN A 24 -16.07 -8.35 11.32
N TRP A 25 -14.99 -7.72 11.78
CA TRP A 25 -14.25 -6.70 11.03
C TRP A 25 -13.77 -7.17 9.66
N LYS A 26 -13.48 -8.46 9.47
CA LYS A 26 -13.11 -9.01 8.15
C LYS A 26 -14.26 -8.93 7.16
N ALA A 27 -15.47 -9.26 7.62
CA ALA A 27 -16.67 -9.17 6.80
C ALA A 27 -17.00 -7.70 6.52
N GLU A 28 -16.94 -6.85 7.54
CA GLU A 28 -17.14 -5.40 7.39
C GLU A 28 -16.13 -4.75 6.45
N PHE A 29 -14.87 -5.18 6.50
CA PHE A 29 -13.82 -4.73 5.60
C PHE A 29 -14.16 -5.07 4.14
N TRP A 30 -14.52 -6.33 3.87
CA TRP A 30 -14.86 -6.75 2.51
C TRP A 30 -16.19 -6.16 2.04
N GLN A 31 -17.11 -5.86 2.96
CA GLN A 31 -18.32 -5.11 2.62
C GLN A 31 -17.97 -3.70 2.15
N GLN A 32 -17.10 -2.98 2.85
CA GLN A 32 -16.64 -1.65 2.41
C GLN A 32 -15.97 -1.70 1.01
N ALA A 33 -15.19 -2.75 0.75
CA ALA A 33 -14.57 -2.98 -0.55
C ALA A 33 -15.62 -3.23 -1.66
N ALA A 34 -16.60 -4.11 -1.40
CA ALA A 34 -17.68 -4.41 -2.33
C ALA A 34 -18.56 -3.18 -2.61
N ASP A 35 -18.87 -2.39 -1.59
CA ASP A 35 -19.63 -1.14 -1.73
C ASP A 35 -18.88 -0.14 -2.61
N GLN A 36 -17.55 -0.04 -2.46
CA GLN A 36 -16.72 0.80 -3.33
C GLN A 36 -16.67 0.24 -4.77
N GLU A 37 -16.64 -1.08 -4.97
CA GLU A 37 -16.70 -1.69 -6.31
C GLU A 37 -18.00 -1.32 -7.01
N ILE A 38 -19.13 -1.50 -6.31
CA ILE A 38 -20.47 -1.13 -6.80
C ILE A 38 -20.53 0.36 -7.14
N HIS A 39 -19.98 1.22 -6.27
CA HIS A 39 -19.95 2.66 -6.51
C HIS A 39 -19.22 3.03 -7.82
N TYR A 40 -18.18 2.29 -8.19
CA TYR A 40 -17.44 2.47 -9.44
C TYR A 40 -17.94 1.58 -10.59
N ASN A 41 -19.17 1.06 -10.51
CA ASN A 41 -19.77 0.16 -11.51
C ASN A 41 -18.93 -1.09 -11.82
N CYS A 42 -18.14 -1.54 -10.85
CA CYS A 42 -17.41 -2.80 -10.91
C CYS A 42 -18.26 -3.92 -10.28
N PRO A 43 -18.21 -5.15 -10.81
CA PRO A 43 -18.81 -6.29 -10.11
C PRO A 43 -18.20 -6.45 -8.71
N PRO A 44 -19.01 -6.63 -7.65
CA PRO A 44 -18.50 -6.80 -6.29
C PRO A 44 -17.69 -8.09 -6.16
N ASP A 45 -16.89 -8.19 -5.09
CA ASP A 45 -16.08 -9.35 -4.71
C ASP A 45 -14.93 -9.68 -5.68
N ARG A 46 -14.58 -8.78 -6.59
CA ARG A 46 -13.45 -8.99 -7.52
C ARG A 46 -12.14 -8.50 -6.91
N LEU A 47 -12.18 -7.40 -6.17
CA LEU A 47 -11.03 -6.78 -5.53
C LEU A 47 -10.38 -7.72 -4.52
N ARG A 48 -11.16 -8.47 -3.74
CA ARG A 48 -10.63 -9.44 -2.76
C ARG A 48 -9.69 -10.49 -3.37
N ASN A 49 -9.96 -10.87 -4.62
CA ASN A 49 -9.21 -11.89 -5.37
C ASN A 49 -8.11 -11.31 -6.25
N ALA A 50 -7.99 -9.98 -6.33
CA ALA A 50 -7.02 -9.30 -7.16
C ALA A 50 -5.58 -9.49 -6.65
N ILE A 51 -4.62 -9.32 -7.55
CA ILE A 51 -3.19 -9.20 -7.22
C ILE A 51 -2.74 -7.75 -7.25
N GLY A 52 -1.71 -7.41 -6.48
CA GLY A 52 -1.22 -6.03 -6.43
C GLY A 52 -0.47 -5.72 -5.13
N CYS A 53 -0.41 -4.43 -4.79
CA CYS A 53 0.20 -3.96 -3.55
C CYS A 53 -0.87 -3.57 -2.52
N TYR A 54 -0.51 -3.51 -1.26
CA TYR A 54 -1.37 -3.01 -0.18
C TYR A 54 -0.55 -2.22 0.84
N MET A 55 -1.22 -1.32 1.55
CA MET A 55 -0.59 -0.47 2.56
C MET A 55 -1.47 -0.36 3.80
N PHE A 56 -0.90 -0.62 4.96
CA PHE A 56 -1.55 -0.36 6.25
C PHE A 56 -1.12 1.01 6.75
N ALA A 57 -2.07 1.82 7.18
CA ALA A 57 -1.84 3.19 7.56
C ALA A 57 -2.67 3.60 8.77
N ILE A 58 -2.07 4.43 9.62
CA ILE A 58 -2.74 5.02 10.77
C ILE A 58 -3.11 6.46 10.41
N LYS A 59 -4.36 6.85 10.67
CA LYS A 59 -4.83 8.21 10.43
C LYS A 59 -4.64 9.10 11.65
N ARG A 60 -4.14 10.31 11.43
CA ARG A 60 -4.10 11.39 12.43
C ARG A 60 -4.65 12.67 11.79
N GLY A 61 -5.83 13.11 12.24
CA GLY A 61 -6.56 14.20 11.62
C GLY A 61 -6.88 13.89 10.15
N LYS A 62 -6.32 14.68 9.22
CA LYS A 62 -6.50 14.51 7.77
C LYS A 62 -5.41 13.68 7.10
N GLN A 63 -4.37 13.27 7.83
CA GLN A 63 -3.19 12.62 7.26
C GLN A 63 -3.19 11.12 7.54
N TYR A 64 -2.76 10.33 6.55
CA TYR A 64 -2.47 8.91 6.67
C TYR A 64 -0.96 8.68 6.75
N THR A 65 -0.51 8.04 7.82
CA THR A 65 0.88 7.63 8.01
C THR A 65 1.00 6.13 7.72
N PRO A 66 1.81 5.71 6.74
CA PRO A 66 1.99 4.30 6.42
C PRO A 66 2.81 3.58 7.50
N TRP A 67 2.45 2.35 7.82
CA TRP A 67 3.11 1.50 8.83
C TRP A 67 3.55 0.14 8.30
N TYR A 68 2.93 -0.30 7.20
CA TYR A 68 3.29 -1.52 6.50
C TYR A 68 2.94 -1.35 5.02
N VAL A 69 3.80 -1.83 4.14
CA VAL A 69 3.53 -1.95 2.69
C VAL A 69 3.91 -3.36 2.31
N GLY A 70 3.08 -4.03 1.53
CA GLY A 70 3.40 -5.35 0.98
C GLY A 70 2.72 -5.57 -0.37
N GLN A 71 2.88 -6.77 -0.90
CA GLN A 71 2.26 -7.19 -2.16
C GLN A 71 1.67 -8.58 -2.06
N THR A 72 0.69 -8.88 -2.92
CA THR A 72 0.19 -10.24 -3.14
C THR A 72 0.24 -10.58 -4.62
N ARG A 73 0.66 -11.81 -4.88
CA ARG A 73 0.52 -12.49 -6.18
C ARG A 73 -0.04 -13.90 -5.99
N ALA A 74 -0.63 -14.16 -4.82
CA ALA A 74 -1.07 -15.49 -4.41
C ALA A 74 -2.34 -15.93 -5.15
N ALA A 75 -2.68 -17.22 -5.03
CA ALA A 75 -3.91 -17.75 -5.60
C ALA A 75 -5.15 -17.03 -5.06
N ALA A 76 -5.17 -16.82 -3.75
CA ALA A 76 -6.25 -16.19 -2.99
C ALA A 76 -6.20 -14.64 -2.98
N GLY A 77 -5.38 -14.01 -3.82
CA GLY A 77 -5.36 -12.56 -3.98
C GLY A 77 -5.05 -11.79 -2.70
N PHE A 78 -5.69 -10.63 -2.51
CA PHE A 78 -5.59 -9.84 -1.29
C PHE A 78 -6.15 -10.59 -0.09
N GLU A 79 -7.29 -11.27 -0.22
CA GLU A 79 -7.94 -11.97 0.89
C GLU A 79 -7.05 -13.00 1.58
N GLY A 80 -6.29 -13.76 0.79
CA GLY A 80 -5.33 -14.72 1.35
C GLY A 80 -4.12 -14.07 2.03
N GLU A 81 -3.75 -12.85 1.64
CA GLU A 81 -2.47 -12.24 1.99
C GLU A 81 -2.59 -11.19 3.11
N ILE A 82 -3.54 -10.26 3.01
CA ILE A 82 -3.55 -9.03 3.85
C ILE A 82 -3.92 -9.32 5.31
N PHE A 83 -4.56 -10.46 5.58
CA PHE A 83 -4.99 -10.85 6.93
C PHE A 83 -4.15 -11.98 7.53
N GLU A 84 -2.99 -12.26 6.96
CA GLU A 84 -2.05 -13.20 7.56
C GLU A 84 -1.63 -12.73 8.96
N ARG A 85 -1.58 -13.68 9.89
CA ARG A 85 -1.39 -13.43 11.32
C ARG A 85 -0.21 -12.49 11.61
N HIS A 86 0.95 -12.76 11.03
CA HIS A 86 2.15 -11.97 11.29
C HIS A 86 2.03 -10.50 10.84
N LYS A 87 1.28 -10.22 9.75
CA LYS A 87 1.03 -8.87 9.25
C LYS A 87 0.07 -8.13 10.18
N LEU A 88 -1.00 -8.81 10.60
CA LEU A 88 -1.95 -8.26 11.57
C LEU A 88 -1.31 -8.01 12.94
N ASP A 89 -0.43 -8.89 13.40
CA ASP A 89 0.29 -8.72 14.67
C ASP A 89 1.21 -7.50 14.63
N HIS A 90 1.96 -7.31 13.54
CA HIS A 90 2.73 -6.08 13.32
C HIS A 90 1.85 -4.84 13.30
N TYR A 91 0.69 -4.91 12.63
CA TYR A 91 -0.18 -3.75 12.50
C TYR A 91 -0.86 -3.36 13.81
N ARG A 92 -1.39 -4.34 14.55
CA ARG A 92 -1.95 -4.16 15.89
C ARG A 92 -0.94 -3.58 16.86
N SER A 93 0.31 -4.05 16.81
CA SER A 93 1.38 -3.48 17.62
C SER A 93 1.66 -2.02 17.25
N SER A 94 1.65 -1.66 15.97
CA SER A 94 1.77 -0.26 15.52
C SER A 94 0.60 0.61 15.98
N LEU A 95 -0.64 0.10 15.91
CA LEU A 95 -1.84 0.78 16.41
C LEU A 95 -1.76 1.05 17.91
N ALA A 96 -1.35 0.04 18.69
CA ALA A 96 -1.13 0.17 20.13
C ALA A 96 -0.05 1.22 20.46
N SER A 97 1.11 1.16 19.79
CA SER A 97 2.19 2.15 19.94
C SER A 97 1.73 3.57 19.58
N ALA A 98 0.86 3.70 18.58
CA ALA A 98 0.31 4.98 18.14
C ALA A 98 -0.90 5.46 18.97
N GLN A 99 -1.33 4.69 19.98
CA GLN A 99 -2.53 4.91 20.80
C GLN A 99 -3.79 5.09 19.93
N ARG A 100 -4.02 4.13 19.03
CA ARG A 100 -5.18 4.09 18.13
C ARG A 100 -5.86 2.74 18.20
N SER A 101 -7.20 2.75 18.18
CA SER A 101 -8.04 1.57 18.07
C SER A 101 -8.34 1.17 16.63
N THR A 102 -8.24 2.14 15.71
CA THR A 102 -8.65 1.99 14.31
C THR A 102 -7.49 2.28 13.37
N GLY A 103 -7.30 1.40 12.41
CA GLY A 103 -6.38 1.54 11.30
C GLY A 103 -7.11 1.64 9.96
N TYR A 104 -6.35 1.92 8.91
CA TYR A 104 -6.83 1.96 7.53
C TYR A 104 -5.96 1.09 6.63
N ILE A 105 -6.55 0.44 5.64
CA ILE A 105 -5.85 -0.33 4.62
C ILE A 105 -6.19 0.25 3.26
N PHE A 106 -5.17 0.42 2.43
CA PHE A 106 -5.29 0.77 1.02
C PHE A 106 -4.89 -0.44 0.18
N LEU A 107 -5.63 -0.69 -0.89
CA LEU A 107 -5.32 -1.73 -1.87
C LEU A 107 -4.96 -1.07 -3.21
N PHE A 108 -3.96 -1.61 -3.88
CA PHE A 108 -3.46 -1.16 -5.18
C PHE A 108 -3.49 -2.36 -6.14
N PRO A 109 -4.67 -2.81 -6.59
CA PRO A 109 -4.78 -3.90 -7.56
C PRO A 109 -4.11 -3.54 -8.87
N LEU A 110 -3.48 -4.53 -9.49
CA LEU A 110 -3.08 -4.48 -10.89
C LEU A 110 -4.34 -4.54 -11.76
N ILE A 111 -4.52 -3.59 -12.65
CA ILE A 111 -5.66 -3.52 -13.58
C ILE A 111 -5.17 -3.83 -14.99
N THR A 112 -5.94 -4.66 -15.70
CA THR A 112 -5.71 -5.05 -17.09
C THR A 112 -6.92 -4.71 -17.94
N GLY A 113 -6.72 -4.31 -19.20
CA GLY A 113 -7.82 -4.04 -20.13
C GLY A 113 -8.32 -2.60 -20.17
N GLY A 114 -7.48 -1.62 -19.78
CA GLY A 114 -7.80 -0.19 -19.93
C GLY A 114 -9.04 0.25 -19.15
N ASP A 115 -10.06 0.73 -19.88
CA ASP A 115 -11.24 1.41 -19.33
C ASP A 115 -12.24 0.49 -18.60
N ASP A 116 -12.07 -0.84 -18.69
CA ASP A 116 -12.99 -1.82 -18.09
C ASP A 116 -12.65 -2.19 -16.62
N TRP A 117 -11.64 -1.55 -16.02
CA TRP A 117 -11.24 -1.73 -14.61
C TRP A 117 -11.07 -3.18 -14.17
N ARG A 118 -10.70 -4.09 -15.08
CA ARG A 118 -10.63 -5.52 -14.76
C ARG A 118 -9.43 -5.79 -13.87
N PHE A 119 -9.70 -6.20 -12.64
CA PHE A 119 -8.64 -6.61 -11.74
C PHE A 119 -7.91 -7.83 -12.28
N SER A 120 -6.60 -7.71 -12.36
CA SER A 120 -5.74 -8.77 -12.85
C SER A 120 -5.66 -9.90 -11.83
N THR A 121 -5.58 -11.12 -12.35
CA THR A 121 -5.17 -12.32 -11.61
C THR A 121 -3.93 -12.95 -12.26
N ALA A 122 -3.26 -12.22 -13.15
CA ALA A 122 -2.16 -12.70 -13.98
C ALA A 122 -0.82 -12.67 -13.19
N ARG A 123 -0.64 -13.68 -12.35
CA ARG A 123 0.44 -13.76 -11.33
C ARG A 123 1.86 -13.68 -11.89
N THR A 124 2.07 -14.23 -13.08
CA THR A 124 3.40 -14.32 -13.71
C THR A 124 3.75 -13.04 -14.48
N THR A 125 2.83 -12.57 -15.33
CA THR A 125 3.07 -11.39 -16.18
C THR A 125 3.07 -10.09 -15.39
N GLY A 126 2.28 -10.00 -14.31
CA GLY A 126 2.24 -8.85 -13.41
C GLY A 126 3.43 -8.72 -12.46
N LYS A 127 4.30 -9.74 -12.35
CA LYS A 127 5.36 -9.80 -11.32
C LYS A 127 6.24 -8.56 -11.28
N ASN A 128 6.85 -8.19 -12.40
CA ASN A 128 7.84 -7.12 -12.42
C ASN A 128 7.20 -5.76 -12.11
N LEU A 129 5.96 -5.54 -12.53
CA LEU A 129 5.21 -4.31 -12.25
C LEU A 129 4.82 -4.22 -10.77
N ILE A 130 4.36 -5.32 -10.19
CA ILE A 130 3.98 -5.38 -8.77
C ILE A 130 5.22 -5.22 -7.88
N ASP A 131 6.32 -5.92 -8.18
CA ASP A 131 7.59 -5.78 -7.44
C ASP A 131 8.17 -4.35 -7.55
N TRP A 132 8.01 -3.69 -8.70
CA TRP A 132 8.41 -2.29 -8.88
C TRP A 132 7.54 -1.34 -8.04
N LEU A 133 6.22 -1.50 -8.09
CA LEU A 133 5.29 -0.66 -7.33
C LEU A 133 5.52 -0.83 -5.82
N GLU A 134 5.71 -2.06 -5.34
CA GLU A 134 5.97 -2.34 -3.93
C GLU A 134 7.20 -1.56 -3.45
N LYS A 135 8.32 -1.64 -4.18
CA LYS A 135 9.56 -0.90 -3.85
C LYS A 135 9.34 0.61 -3.83
N MET A 136 8.58 1.14 -4.80
CA MET A 136 8.23 2.56 -4.85
C MET A 136 7.37 2.99 -3.65
N LEU A 137 6.33 2.22 -3.33
CA LEU A 137 5.45 2.45 -2.17
C LEU A 137 6.24 2.37 -0.86
N ILE A 138 7.19 1.45 -0.73
CA ILE A 138 8.06 1.38 0.45
C ILE A 138 8.94 2.62 0.56
N GLY A 139 9.57 3.07 -0.52
CA GLY A 139 10.37 4.30 -0.53
C GLY A 139 9.57 5.54 -0.12
N MET A 140 8.35 5.68 -0.67
CA MET A 140 7.42 6.75 -0.30
C MET A 140 6.90 6.62 1.14
N ALA A 141 6.76 5.39 1.64
CA ALA A 141 6.35 5.16 3.01
C ALA A 141 7.46 5.52 4.00
N LEU A 142 8.71 5.20 3.68
CA LEU A 142 9.88 5.56 4.50
C LEU A 142 10.09 7.07 4.60
N SER A 143 9.79 7.84 3.54
CA SER A 143 9.87 9.31 3.60
C SER A 143 8.81 9.93 4.52
N LYS A 144 7.70 9.22 4.77
CA LYS A 144 6.64 9.64 5.69
C LYS A 144 6.73 9.04 7.09
N ASN A 145 7.29 7.84 7.22
CA ASN A 145 7.43 7.10 8.47
C ASN A 145 8.71 6.26 8.46
N THR A 146 9.75 6.73 9.17
CA THR A 146 11.01 6.01 9.32
C THR A 146 10.87 4.72 10.15
N GLU A 147 9.78 4.57 10.92
CA GLU A 147 9.48 3.39 11.75
C GLU A 147 8.69 2.29 10.99
N LEU A 148 8.73 2.29 9.65
CA LEU A 148 8.04 1.30 8.83
C LEU A 148 8.42 -0.14 9.24
N ARG A 149 7.42 -0.99 9.52
CA ARG A 149 7.64 -2.31 10.14
C ARG A 149 7.89 -3.46 9.15
N ASN A 150 7.75 -3.24 7.84
CA ASN A 150 8.09 -4.28 6.86
C ASN A 150 9.60 -4.28 6.57
N LEU A 151 10.33 -5.25 7.15
CA LEU A 151 11.80 -5.19 7.25
C LEU A 151 12.54 -6.40 6.68
N ARG A 152 11.88 -7.30 5.95
CA ARG A 152 12.60 -8.44 5.39
C ARG A 152 13.38 -8.12 4.11
N ASP A 153 12.95 -7.14 3.31
CA ASP A 153 13.54 -6.84 1.99
C ASP A 153 14.18 -5.44 1.83
N THR A 154 14.42 -4.70 2.92
CA THR A 154 14.88 -3.29 2.84
C THR A 154 16.08 -2.92 3.71
N LEU A 155 16.96 -3.86 4.02
CA LEU A 155 18.26 -3.54 4.63
C LEU A 155 19.03 -2.47 3.84
N PHE A 156 18.95 -2.49 2.50
CA PHE A 156 19.54 -1.47 1.65
C PHE A 156 18.86 -0.10 1.83
N LEU A 157 17.53 -0.01 1.78
CA LEU A 157 16.80 1.26 1.88
C LEU A 157 16.80 1.86 3.29
N LYS A 158 17.07 1.06 4.33
CA LYS A 158 17.29 1.57 5.69
C LYS A 158 18.66 2.20 5.89
N ASN A 159 19.68 1.63 5.26
CA ASN A 159 21.06 2.09 5.39
C ASN A 159 21.42 3.16 4.36
N VAL A 160 20.55 3.39 3.37
CA VAL A 160 20.70 4.43 2.36
C VAL A 160 19.70 5.53 2.64
N TRP A 161 20.21 6.75 2.77
CA TRP A 161 19.40 7.95 2.85
C TRP A 161 19.87 8.92 1.78
N VAL A 162 18.94 9.75 1.32
CA VAL A 162 19.20 10.83 0.37
C VAL A 162 18.77 12.11 1.05
N GLU A 163 19.71 13.04 1.25
CA GLU A 163 19.45 14.32 1.91
C GLU A 163 18.31 15.06 1.21
N GLY A 164 17.29 15.47 1.97
CA GLY A 164 16.11 16.17 1.47
C GLY A 164 15.04 15.28 0.84
N VAL A 165 15.30 13.98 0.62
CA VAL A 165 14.36 13.09 -0.08
C VAL A 165 13.83 11.99 0.84
N PHE A 166 14.67 11.11 1.38
CA PHE A 166 14.21 10.02 2.27
C PHE A 166 15.33 9.45 3.15
N GLY A 167 14.95 8.65 4.13
CA GLY A 167 15.86 8.03 5.10
C GLY A 167 16.19 8.96 6.27
N ASP A 168 17.06 8.50 7.17
CA ASP A 168 17.44 9.24 8.37
C ASP A 168 18.25 10.49 7.99
N GLN A 169 17.70 11.67 8.29
CA GLN A 169 18.28 12.95 7.89
C GLN A 169 19.17 13.49 9.00
N ASN A 170 20.33 14.05 8.63
CA ASN A 170 21.16 14.75 9.60
C ASN A 170 20.36 15.86 10.31
N PRO A 171 20.42 15.95 11.65
CA PRO A 171 19.74 17.00 12.38
C PRO A 171 20.32 18.37 12.00
N GLY A 172 19.45 19.34 11.69
CA GLY A 172 19.86 20.69 11.33
C GLY A 172 19.02 21.30 10.21
N ARG A 173 19.45 22.46 9.72
CA ARG A 173 18.84 23.11 8.55
C ARG A 173 19.23 22.30 7.30
N PRO A 174 18.27 21.84 6.48
CA PRO A 174 18.59 21.19 5.21
C PRO A 174 19.45 22.09 4.32
N SER A 175 20.38 21.49 3.58
CA SER A 175 21.13 22.22 2.55
C SER A 175 20.17 22.79 1.49
N PHE A 176 20.60 23.84 0.78
CA PHE A 176 19.80 24.41 -0.31
C PHE A 176 19.44 23.35 -1.37
N PRO A 177 20.37 22.49 -1.85
CA PRO A 177 20.04 21.41 -2.77
C PRO A 177 19.02 20.42 -2.19
N ALA A 178 19.15 20.05 -0.91
CA ALA A 178 18.20 19.14 -0.26
C ALA A 178 16.78 19.74 -0.19
N SER A 179 16.67 21.03 0.09
CA SER A 179 15.39 21.75 0.09
C SER A 179 14.74 21.76 -1.29
N GLU A 180 15.51 22.03 -2.34
CA GLU A 180 14.99 22.05 -3.72
C GLU A 180 14.66 20.64 -4.23
N ALA A 181 15.48 19.64 -3.91
CA ALA A 181 15.22 18.24 -4.24
C ALA A 181 13.92 17.74 -3.61
N ARG A 182 13.66 18.10 -2.34
CA ARG A 182 12.40 17.76 -1.66
C ARG A 182 11.20 18.28 -2.42
N LYS A 183 11.17 19.57 -2.76
CA LYS A 183 10.07 20.21 -3.48
C LYS A 183 9.84 19.60 -4.86
N ALA A 184 10.92 19.17 -5.52
CA ALA A 184 10.84 18.57 -6.85
C ALA A 184 10.29 17.14 -6.83
N LEU A 185 10.42 16.41 -5.72
CA LEU A 185 10.15 14.97 -5.65
C LEU A 185 8.98 14.58 -4.72
N LEU A 186 8.59 15.42 -3.75
CA LEU A 186 7.61 15.13 -2.70
C LEU A 186 6.63 16.28 -2.48
#